data_AF-A0A4Q2UJS5-F1
#
_entry.id   AF-A0A4Q2UJS5-F1
#
_cell.length_a   1.000
_cell.length_b   1.000
_cell.length_c   1.000
_cell.angle_alpha   90.00
_cell.angle_beta   90.00
_cell.angle_gamma   90.00
#
_symmetry.space_group_name_H-M   'P 1'
#
loop_
_entity.id
_entity.type
_entity.pdbx_description
1 polymer ?
#
loop_
_entity_poly.entity_id
_entity_poly.type
_entity_poly.pdbx_seq_one_letter_code
_entity_poly.pdbx_strand_id
1 'polypeptide(L)'
;MVSESIGLRAGQAAYIQLFFESGAGLILFAEPFPQPTTGYGLFSESRTGTQLNRSPKYGIGSEIRLARTMSLLAGIRHVHISNGNNPGYERNPGHDSNGFYVGLTYRPANSTR
;
A
#
# COMPACT_ATOMS: atom_id res chain seq x y z
N MET A 1 5.26 -1.35 10.00
CA MET A 1 4.97 -2.28 8.89
C MET A 1 5.37 -3.65 9.39
N VAL A 2 4.41 -4.55 9.53
CA VAL A 2 4.69 -5.95 9.90
C VAL A 2 4.53 -6.76 8.62
N SER A 3 5.56 -7.55 8.29
CA SER A 3 5.58 -8.41 7.12
C SER A 3 5.89 -9.83 7.60
N GLU A 4 4.95 -10.73 7.42
CA GLU A 4 5.13 -12.16 7.69
C GLU A 4 5.27 -12.91 6.38
N SER A 5 6.10 -13.96 6.35
CA SER A 5 6.45 -14.63 5.11
C SER A 5 6.51 -16.14 5.23
N ILE A 6 6.01 -16.83 4.20
CA ILE A 6 6.08 -18.28 4.06
C ILE A 6 6.88 -18.58 2.79
N GLY A 7 7.95 -19.37 2.93
CA GLY A 7 8.85 -19.71 1.83
C GLY A 7 8.78 -21.17 1.43
N LEU A 8 8.70 -21.43 0.12
CA LEU A 8 8.84 -22.77 -0.45
C LEU A 8 10.22 -22.89 -1.10
N ARG A 9 10.98 -23.95 -0.77
CA ARG A 9 12.30 -24.20 -1.35
C ARG A 9 12.19 -25.19 -2.51
N ALA A 10 12.59 -24.76 -3.70
CA ALA A 10 12.78 -25.64 -4.86
C ALA A 10 14.26 -25.64 -5.27
N GLY A 11 15.08 -26.51 -4.67
CA GLY A 11 16.49 -26.73 -5.07
C GLY A 11 17.36 -25.46 -5.17
N GLN A 12 18.46 -25.51 -5.93
CA GLN A 12 19.31 -24.33 -6.23
C GLN A 12 18.62 -23.29 -7.15
N ALA A 13 17.31 -23.41 -7.36
CA ALA A 13 16.50 -22.55 -8.23
C ALA A 13 15.85 -21.41 -7.43
N ALA A 14 15.33 -20.42 -8.17
CA ALA A 14 14.75 -19.19 -7.64
C ALA A 14 13.87 -19.41 -6.39
N TYR A 15 14.14 -18.64 -5.34
CA TYR A 15 13.38 -18.70 -4.10
C TYR A 15 12.19 -17.75 -4.19
N ILE A 16 10.98 -18.31 -4.04
CA ILE A 16 9.72 -17.57 -3.99
C ILE A 16 9.27 -17.51 -2.52
N GLN A 17 9.01 -16.29 -2.06
CA GLN A 17 8.54 -16.00 -0.72
C GLN A 17 7.20 -15.28 -0.82
N LEU A 18 6.15 -15.86 -0.26
CA LEU A 18 4.87 -15.17 -0.12
C LEU A 18 4.91 -14.30 1.12
N PHE A 19 4.27 -13.14 1.07
CA PHE A 19 4.15 -12.26 2.22
C PHE A 19 2.78 -11.59 2.32
N PHE A 20 2.39 -11.30 3.56
CA PHE A 20 1.28 -10.41 3.88
C PHE A 20 1.85 -9.09 4.38
N GLU A 21 1.23 -7.99 3.98
CA GLU A 21 1.58 -6.66 4.48
C GLU A 21 0.41 -6.04 5.22
N SER A 22 0.71 -5.37 6.33
CA SER A 22 -0.22 -4.47 7.01
C SER A 22 0.53 -3.25 7.56
N GLY A 23 -0.15 -2.11 7.60
CA GLY A 23 0.39 -0.92 8.20
C GLY A 23 -0.55 0.27 8.13
N ALA A 24 -0.16 1.34 8.80
CA ALA A 24 -0.80 2.63 8.71
C ALA A 24 0.27 3.71 8.54
N GLY A 25 -0.08 4.79 7.87
CA GLY A 25 0.79 5.94 7.68
C GLY A 25 0.03 7.24 7.48
N LEU A 26 0.77 8.29 7.16
CA LEU A 26 0.23 9.57 6.74
C LEU A 26 0.54 9.79 5.26
N ILE A 27 -0.40 10.38 4.52
CA ILE A 27 -0.21 10.82 3.14
C ILE A 27 -0.51 12.32 3.09
N LEU A 28 0.40 13.07 2.51
CA LEU A 28 0.22 14.49 2.19
C LEU A 28 0.01 14.64 0.69
N PHE A 29 -1.20 15.04 0.30
CA PHE A 29 -1.56 15.33 -1.08
C PHE A 29 -1.24 16.79 -1.43
N ALA A 30 -0.92 17.05 -2.71
CA ALA A 30 -0.72 18.42 -3.22
C ALA A 30 -2.02 19.24 -3.15
N GLU A 31 -3.16 18.58 -3.39
CA GLU A 31 -4.50 19.16 -3.31
C GLU A 31 -5.34 18.41 -2.27
N PRO A 32 -6.42 19.01 -1.74
CA PRO A 32 -7.35 18.29 -0.87
C PRO A 32 -7.83 16.99 -1.49
N PHE A 33 -7.75 15.90 -0.74
CA PHE A 33 -8.16 14.58 -1.22
C PHE A 33 -8.89 13.83 -0.11
N PRO A 34 -9.95 13.05 -0.41
CA PRO A 34 -10.61 12.91 -1.72
C PRO A 34 -11.29 14.19 -2.24
N GLN A 35 -11.36 14.32 -3.57
CA GLN A 35 -12.15 15.36 -4.23
C GLN A 35 -13.62 14.93 -4.32
N PRO A 36 -14.59 15.88 -4.32
CA PRO A 36 -15.99 15.55 -4.49
C PRO A 36 -16.27 14.76 -5.77
N THR A 37 -17.08 13.71 -5.68
CA THR A 37 -17.58 12.98 -6.84
C THR A 37 -19.01 13.42 -7.12
N THR A 38 -19.19 14.37 -8.03
CA THR A 38 -20.52 14.76 -8.54
C THR A 38 -20.87 13.92 -9.75
N GLY A 39 -22.03 13.25 -9.75
CA GLY A 39 -22.58 12.58 -10.94
C GLY A 39 -22.60 11.05 -10.91
N TYR A 40 -22.19 10.41 -9.81
CA TYR A 40 -22.19 8.95 -9.66
C TYR A 40 -23.43 8.41 -8.91
N GLY A 41 -24.57 9.09 -9.00
CA GLY A 41 -25.83 8.67 -8.38
C GLY A 41 -25.69 8.44 -6.86
N LEU A 42 -26.06 7.25 -6.39
CA LEU A 42 -25.94 6.81 -4.99
C LEU A 42 -24.50 6.80 -4.43
N PHE A 43 -23.48 6.90 -5.29
CA PHE A 43 -22.07 6.98 -4.92
C PHE A 43 -21.50 8.40 -5.04
N SER A 44 -22.36 9.41 -5.17
CA SER A 44 -21.93 10.80 -5.16
C SER A 44 -21.51 11.21 -3.76
N GLU A 45 -20.29 11.70 -3.63
CA GLU A 45 -19.74 12.21 -2.38
C GLU A 45 -19.46 13.71 -2.56
N SER A 46 -20.23 14.55 -1.87
CA SER A 46 -20.10 16.01 -1.98
C SER A 46 -18.96 16.57 -1.11
N ARG A 47 -18.48 15.78 -0.15
CA ARG A 47 -17.44 16.20 0.80
C ARG A 47 -16.08 16.28 0.12
N THR A 48 -15.33 17.32 0.47
CA THR A 48 -13.92 17.45 0.10
C THR A 48 -13.06 17.06 1.30
N GLY A 49 -12.05 16.22 1.05
CA GLY A 49 -11.10 15.79 2.07
C GLY A 49 -10.11 16.87 2.50
N THR A 50 -9.03 16.45 3.15
CA THR A 50 -7.89 17.31 3.55
C THR A 50 -6.65 16.97 2.74
N GLN A 51 -5.61 17.81 2.78
CA GLN A 51 -4.33 17.45 2.16
C GLN A 51 -3.62 16.36 2.96
N LEU A 52 -3.61 16.47 4.29
CA LEU A 52 -3.05 15.45 5.17
C LEU A 52 -4.14 14.42 5.52
N ASN A 53 -3.87 13.15 5.24
CA ASN A 53 -4.76 12.02 5.58
C ASN A 53 -3.98 10.89 6.24
N ARG A 54 -4.70 10.05 6.99
CA ARG A 54 -4.22 8.75 7.42
C ARG A 54 -4.47 7.72 6.33
N SER A 55 -3.61 6.72 6.30
CA SER A 55 -3.64 5.65 5.30
C SER A 55 -3.34 4.29 5.92
N PRO A 56 -4.33 3.65 6.56
CA PRO A 56 -4.27 2.21 6.78
C PRO A 56 -4.22 1.46 5.44
N LYS A 57 -3.39 0.42 5.39
CA LYS A 57 -3.18 -0.41 4.21
C LYS A 57 -2.93 -1.86 4.59
N TYR A 58 -3.34 -2.75 3.70
CA TYR A 58 -3.05 -4.17 3.79
C TYR A 58 -2.92 -4.77 2.40
N GLY A 59 -2.25 -5.91 2.28
CA GLY A 59 -1.98 -6.51 0.99
C GLY A 59 -1.34 -7.89 1.10
N ILE A 60 -1.17 -8.49 -0.07
CA ILE A 60 -0.51 -9.78 -0.25
C ILE A 60 0.41 -9.67 -1.46
N GLY A 61 1.58 -10.29 -1.38
CA GLY A 61 2.56 -10.26 -2.45
C GLY A 61 3.49 -11.47 -2.44
N SER A 62 4.37 -11.47 -3.44
CA SER A 62 5.45 -12.43 -3.59
C SER A 62 6.78 -11.70 -3.83
N GLU A 63 7.86 -12.23 -3.26
CA GLU A 63 9.24 -11.85 -3.53
C GLU A 63 9.93 -13.02 -4.24
N ILE A 64 10.54 -12.75 -5.39
CA ILE A 64 11.35 -13.70 -6.15
C ILE A 64 12.80 -13.24 -6.08
N ARG A 65 13.67 -14.05 -5.46
CA ARG A 65 15.11 -13.76 -5.44
C ARG A 65 15.73 -14.04 -6.81
N LEU A 66 16.23 -12.98 -7.46
CA LEU A 66 16.92 -13.06 -8.74
C LEU A 66 18.41 -13.34 -8.56
N ALA A 67 19.01 -12.74 -7.51
CA ALA A 67 20.41 -12.92 -7.14
C ALA A 67 20.57 -12.79 -5.62
N ARG A 68 21.79 -12.97 -5.10
CA ARG A 68 22.09 -12.81 -3.65
C ARG A 68 21.75 -11.41 -3.12
N THR A 69 21.82 -10.40 -3.99
CA THR A 69 21.63 -8.99 -3.65
C THR A 69 20.39 -8.38 -4.29
N MET A 70 19.59 -9.15 -5.03
CA MET A 70 18.48 -8.62 -5.82
C MET A 70 17.24 -9.50 -5.74
N SER A 71 16.09 -8.85 -5.53
CA SER A 71 14.79 -9.50 -5.54
C SER A 71 13.77 -8.69 -6.32
N LEU A 72 12.92 -9.37 -7.09
CA LEU A 72 11.70 -8.80 -7.67
C LEU A 72 10.58 -8.97 -6.66
N LEU A 73 9.72 -7.96 -6.50
CA LEU A 73 8.50 -8.08 -5.69
C LEU A 73 7.29 -7.70 -6.54
N ALA A 74 6.19 -8.42 -6.35
CA ALA A 74 4.91 -8.08 -6.96
C ALA A 74 3.76 -8.40 -6.00
N GLY A 75 2.66 -7.67 -6.08
CA GLY A 75 1.53 -7.93 -5.21
C GLY A 75 0.35 -7.00 -5.44
N ILE A 76 -0.69 -7.24 -4.65
CA ILE A 76 -1.88 -6.39 -4.60
C ILE A 76 -1.99 -5.76 -3.21
N ARG A 77 -2.47 -4.52 -3.17
CA ARG A 77 -2.63 -3.74 -1.95
C ARG A 77 -3.97 -3.02 -1.97
N HIS A 78 -4.64 -3.06 -0.83
CA HIS A 78 -5.74 -2.18 -0.50
C HIS A 78 -5.23 -1.03 0.38
N VAL A 79 -5.67 0.19 0.07
CA VAL A 79 -5.34 1.40 0.81
C VAL A 79 -6.62 2.15 1.10
N HIS A 80 -6.91 2.35 2.38
CA HIS A 80 -7.99 3.23 2.81
C HIS A 80 -7.40 4.59 3.15
N ILE A 81 -8.03 5.67 2.70
CA ILE A 81 -7.59 7.05 2.92
C ILE A 81 -8.70 7.79 3.66
N SER A 82 -8.35 8.35 4.81
CA SER A 82 -9.28 9.10 5.65
C SER A 82 -8.52 10.04 6.58
N ASN A 83 -9.08 11.21 6.89
CA ASN A 83 -8.56 12.04 7.99
C ASN A 83 -9.20 11.70 9.35
N GLY A 84 -10.11 10.72 9.38
CA GLY A 84 -10.91 10.27 10.52
C GLY A 84 -11.57 11.42 11.26
N ASN A 85 -12.35 12.19 10.51
CA ASN A 85 -13.23 13.28 10.95
C ASN A 85 -12.49 14.51 11.51
N ASN A 86 -11.23 14.74 11.12
CA ASN A 86 -10.49 15.94 11.50
C ASN A 86 -10.37 16.89 10.29
N PRO A 87 -10.87 18.14 10.34
CA PRO A 87 -11.47 18.84 11.49
C PRO A 87 -12.96 18.59 11.71
N GLY A 88 -13.61 17.81 10.86
CA GLY A 88 -15.01 17.42 11.05
C GLY A 88 -15.43 16.31 10.09
N TYR A 89 -16.61 15.73 10.34
CA TYR A 89 -17.20 14.68 9.50
C TYR A 89 -17.43 15.15 8.04
N GLU A 90 -17.79 16.42 7.86
CA GLU A 90 -17.99 17.05 6.55
C GLU A 90 -16.73 17.09 5.68
N ARG A 91 -15.56 16.88 6.29
CA ARG A 91 -14.27 16.88 5.61
C ARG A 91 -13.67 15.49 5.49
N ASN A 92 -14.40 14.43 5.83
CA ASN A 92 -13.87 13.06 5.81
C ASN A 92 -14.60 12.15 4.82
N PRO A 93 -14.47 12.38 3.51
CA PRO A 93 -14.84 11.35 2.55
C PRO A 93 -13.85 10.19 2.70
N GLY A 94 -14.37 9.01 3.03
CA GLY A 94 -13.57 7.78 3.03
C GLY A 94 -13.32 7.37 1.59
N HIS A 95 -12.07 7.07 1.24
CA HIS A 95 -11.74 6.57 -0.09
C HIS A 95 -10.89 5.32 -0.01
N ASP A 96 -11.39 4.29 -0.68
CA ASP A 96 -10.73 3.01 -0.80
C ASP A 96 -10.11 2.88 -2.19
N SER A 97 -8.83 2.52 -2.22
CA SER A 97 -8.10 2.26 -3.45
C SER A 97 -7.49 0.87 -3.42
N ASN A 98 -7.58 0.17 -4.56
CA ASN A 98 -6.97 -1.14 -4.76
C ASN A 98 -5.95 -1.02 -5.88
N GLY A 99 -4.73 -1.48 -5.64
CA GLY A 99 -3.64 -1.33 -6.60
C GLY A 99 -2.78 -2.58 -6.69
N PHE A 100 -2.24 -2.81 -7.89
CA PHE A 100 -1.14 -3.73 -8.12
C PHE A 100 0.19 -2.97 -8.02
N TYR A 101 1.23 -3.63 -7.51
CA TYR A 101 2.59 -3.08 -7.52
C TYR A 101 3.60 -4.10 -8.04
N VAL A 102 4.66 -3.58 -8.64
CA VAL A 102 5.90 -4.30 -8.94
C VAL A 102 7.06 -3.46 -8.42
N GLY A 103 8.07 -4.11 -7.86
CA GLY A 103 9.26 -3.44 -7.38
C GLY A 103 10.52 -4.28 -7.56
N LEU A 104 11.65 -3.64 -7.33
CA LEU A 104 12.96 -4.27 -7.28
C LEU A 104 13.64 -3.86 -5.97
N THR A 105 14.11 -4.84 -5.21
CA THR A 105 14.94 -4.58 -4.02
C THR A 105 16.39 -4.91 -4.32
N TYR A 106 17.28 -3.97 -4.00
CA TYR A 106 18.72 -4.19 -4.02
C TYR A 106 19.26 -4.14 -2.58
N ARG A 107 19.92 -5.23 -2.15
CA ARG A 107 20.59 -5.35 -0.85
C ARG A 107 22.09 -5.54 -1.09
N PRO A 108 22.93 -4.51 -0.87
CA PRO A 108 24.37 -4.62 -1.08
C PRO A 108 24.98 -5.75 -0.24
N ALA A 109 25.97 -6.47 -0.78
CA ALA A 109 26.60 -7.63 -0.13
C ALA A 109 27.25 -7.32 1.24
N ASN A 110 27.55 -6.04 1.51
CA ASN A 110 28.15 -5.58 2.77
C ASN A 110 27.11 -5.07 3.79
N SER A 111 25.81 -5.28 3.56
CA SER A 111 24.76 -4.86 4.49
C SER A 111 24.60 -5.88 5.62
N THR A 112 25.45 -5.81 6.64
CA THR A 112 25.16 -6.42 7.95
C THR A 112 24.05 -5.62 8.63
N ARG A 113 22.81 -6.11 8.54
CA ARG A 113 21.73 -5.80 9.48
C ARG A 113 21.10 -7.09 9.93
#